data_AF-A0A2N7W996-F1
#
_entry.id   AF-A0A2N7W996-F1
#
_cell.length_a   1.000
_cell.length_b   1.000
_cell.length_c   1.000
_cell.angle_alpha   90.00
_cell.angle_beta   90.00
_cell.angle_gamma   90.00
#
_symmetry.space_group_name_H-M   'P 1'
#
loop_
_entity.id
_entity.type
_entity.pdbx_description
1 polymer ?
#
loop_
_entity_poly.entity_id
_entity_poly.type
_entity_poly.pdbx_seq_one_letter_code
_entity_poly.pdbx_strand_id
1 'polypeptide(L)'
;MNARTLADVAQQPIAGSGSTDVTINMFSAQGFALAQRLANAYQSSNAVPAPFRSVVTKREKRGDDYVDVEVPNPSAMGNCIVAIETAQAVGMSITAVMQNANIIEGRLTWSAKFVIAAINASGRFHPLRFDLQNLGIIKATYKEKGSWNKQNRKYDMIEKEVEIENLVCVAWTLPRNVQFPRDVYTLADAKAIKLPVIESSPVSMRLAVEEGWYSKPGSKWQTEMKYQMLQYRAGSFFGNIHAPDVVMGMGRTTEEAIDTIDVTPQADGTYAVSVETLRTQPAASSESETKNKVVDATDVESTEKTKQTDGPSAAQAQAGGSPASSATASTVSGGETSGPLSYAQIVDRLKAADSSDALEGLRPLINDVPDPQQEAELVEFFTDLQKKFARANQRASRNSNRPSAE
;
A
#
# COMPACT_ATOMS: atom_id res chain seq x y z
N MET A 1 33.48 -55.62 -13.48
CA MET A 1 33.41 -54.63 -12.40
C MET A 1 34.67 -53.78 -12.47
N ASN A 2 34.63 -52.65 -13.17
CA ASN A 2 35.79 -51.76 -13.25
C ASN A 2 35.67 -50.73 -12.14
N ALA A 3 36.61 -50.78 -11.19
CA ALA A 3 36.69 -49.85 -10.07
C ALA A 3 37.03 -48.45 -10.59
N ARG A 4 36.16 -47.48 -10.25
CA ARG A 4 36.44 -46.05 -10.48
C ARG A 4 37.60 -45.64 -9.56
N THR A 5 38.62 -45.03 -10.15
CA THR A 5 39.79 -44.57 -9.38
C THR A 5 39.49 -43.22 -8.72
N LEU A 6 40.17 -42.91 -7.61
CA LEU A 6 40.01 -41.66 -6.86
C LEU A 6 40.23 -40.39 -7.71
N ALA A 7 40.91 -40.51 -8.85
CA ALA A 7 41.09 -39.43 -9.82
C ALA A 7 39.79 -39.08 -10.59
N ASP A 8 38.89 -40.05 -10.83
CA ASP A 8 37.61 -39.82 -11.50
C ASP A 8 36.60 -39.07 -10.62
N VAL A 9 36.80 -39.09 -9.30
CA VAL A 9 35.97 -38.35 -8.32
C VAL A 9 36.42 -36.90 -8.19
N ALA A 10 37.67 -36.57 -8.57
CA ALA A 10 38.25 -35.24 -8.39
C ALA A 10 38.01 -34.27 -9.56
N GLN A 11 37.50 -34.74 -10.70
CA GLN A 11 37.38 -33.93 -11.93
C GLN A 11 35.94 -33.60 -12.36
N GLN A 12 34.94 -33.99 -11.58
CA GLN A 12 33.66 -33.30 -11.65
C GLN A 12 33.56 -32.39 -10.44
N PRO A 13 33.65 -31.05 -10.61
CA PRO A 13 33.14 -30.19 -9.56
C PRO A 13 31.70 -30.62 -9.38
N ILE A 14 31.37 -31.10 -8.17
CA ILE A 14 29.99 -31.17 -7.72
C ILE A 14 29.49 -29.75 -7.94
N ALA A 15 28.70 -29.54 -9.00
CA ALA A 15 28.00 -28.28 -9.25
C ALA A 15 26.91 -28.17 -8.18
N GLY A 16 27.35 -27.99 -6.94
CA GLY A 16 26.58 -27.92 -5.73
C GLY A 16 26.75 -26.52 -5.18
N SER A 17 25.69 -25.73 -5.39
CA SER A 17 25.23 -24.67 -4.51
C SER A 17 26.20 -23.51 -4.22
N GLY A 18 26.47 -22.70 -5.25
CA GLY A 18 26.20 -21.29 -5.06
C GLY A 18 24.69 -21.12 -5.25
N SER A 19 23.90 -21.20 -4.18
CA SER A 19 22.49 -20.85 -4.25
C SER A 19 22.41 -19.33 -4.45
N THR A 20 22.60 -18.89 -5.69
CA THR A 20 22.21 -17.53 -6.07
C THR A 20 20.74 -17.39 -5.76
N ASP A 21 20.39 -16.41 -4.94
CA ASP A 21 19.02 -16.12 -4.59
C ASP A 21 18.21 -15.89 -5.88
N VAL A 22 17.32 -16.81 -6.21
CA VAL A 22 16.55 -16.77 -7.45
C VAL A 22 15.36 -15.88 -7.21
N THR A 23 15.35 -14.71 -7.85
CA THR A 23 14.21 -13.80 -7.80
C THR A 23 13.18 -14.14 -8.87
N ILE A 24 11.93 -13.77 -8.61
CA ILE A 24 10.86 -13.90 -9.61
C ILE A 24 11.14 -12.88 -10.71
N ASN A 25 11.33 -13.37 -11.93
CA ASN A 25 11.53 -12.56 -13.12
C ASN A 25 10.95 -13.29 -14.34
N MET A 26 9.89 -12.74 -14.92
CA MET A 26 9.15 -13.33 -16.05
C MET A 26 9.95 -13.42 -17.35
N PHE A 27 11.04 -12.67 -17.48
CA PHE A 27 11.91 -12.67 -18.66
C PHE A 27 13.12 -13.59 -18.53
N SER A 28 13.35 -14.18 -17.35
CA SER A 28 14.44 -15.13 -17.11
C SER A 28 13.91 -16.55 -17.01
N ALA A 29 14.63 -17.53 -17.57
CA ALA A 29 14.20 -18.94 -17.49
C ALA A 29 14.11 -19.43 -16.03
N GLN A 30 15.06 -19.05 -15.18
CA GLN A 30 15.09 -19.45 -13.77
C GLN A 30 13.96 -18.77 -12.96
N GLY A 31 13.76 -17.45 -13.16
CA GLY A 31 12.71 -16.69 -12.49
C GLY A 31 11.30 -17.10 -12.93
N PHE A 32 11.10 -17.38 -14.22
CA PHE A 32 9.82 -17.90 -14.71
C PHE A 32 9.54 -19.31 -14.19
N ALA A 33 10.56 -20.17 -14.11
CA ALA A 33 10.41 -21.49 -13.49
C ALA A 33 10.06 -21.41 -11.99
N LEU A 34 10.58 -20.40 -11.27
CA LEU A 34 10.18 -20.11 -9.90
C LEU A 34 8.72 -19.65 -9.83
N ALA A 35 8.31 -18.72 -10.71
CA ALA A 35 6.93 -18.24 -10.81
C ALA A 35 5.94 -19.39 -11.05
N GLN A 36 6.27 -20.33 -11.94
CA GLN A 36 5.46 -21.53 -12.18
C GLN A 36 5.34 -22.43 -10.94
N ARG A 37 6.43 -22.62 -10.18
CA ARG A 37 6.40 -23.39 -8.92
C ARG A 37 5.50 -22.73 -7.88
N LEU A 38 5.61 -21.41 -7.72
CA LEU A 38 4.73 -20.65 -6.83
C LEU A 38 3.27 -20.74 -7.29
N ALA A 39 3.01 -20.58 -8.58
CA ALA A 39 1.67 -20.72 -9.15
C ALA A 39 1.08 -22.11 -8.89
N ASN A 40 1.87 -23.18 -9.03
CA ASN A 40 1.43 -24.55 -8.68
C ASN A 40 1.06 -24.68 -7.20
N ALA A 41 1.85 -24.07 -6.30
CA ALA A 41 1.53 -24.08 -4.87
C ALA A 41 0.19 -23.35 -4.60
N TYR A 42 0.03 -22.14 -5.15
CA TYR A 42 -1.20 -21.35 -4.97
C TYR A 42 -2.45 -22.03 -5.54
N GLN A 43 -2.35 -22.70 -6.68
CA GLN A 43 -3.48 -23.41 -7.29
C GLN A 43 -4.09 -24.50 -6.40
N SER A 44 -3.29 -25.08 -5.51
CA SER A 44 -3.74 -26.11 -4.58
C SER A 44 -4.35 -25.56 -3.28
N SER A 45 -4.25 -24.24 -3.05
CA SER A 45 -4.67 -23.61 -1.81
C SER A 45 -6.18 -23.30 -1.78
N ASN A 46 -6.84 -23.64 -0.67
CA ASN A 46 -8.22 -23.21 -0.41
C ASN A 46 -8.31 -21.75 0.04
N ALA A 47 -7.19 -21.15 0.45
CA ALA A 47 -7.06 -19.74 0.78
C ALA A 47 -6.78 -18.88 -0.47
N VAL A 48 -7.14 -19.34 -1.67
CA VAL A 48 -7.27 -18.47 -2.86
C VAL A 48 -8.64 -18.69 -3.52
N PRO A 49 -9.21 -17.65 -4.16
CA PRO A 49 -10.49 -17.77 -4.85
C PRO A 49 -10.51 -18.81 -5.96
N ALA A 50 -11.70 -19.34 -6.25
CA ALA A 50 -11.93 -20.40 -7.23
C ALA A 50 -11.26 -20.18 -8.62
N PRO A 51 -11.23 -18.96 -9.19
CA PRO A 51 -10.58 -18.75 -10.48
C PRO A 51 -9.07 -19.06 -10.52
N PHE A 52 -8.39 -19.03 -9.37
CA PHE A 52 -6.96 -19.33 -9.25
C PHE A 52 -6.68 -20.79 -8.87
N ARG A 53 -7.71 -21.58 -8.53
CA ARG A 53 -7.52 -22.97 -8.11
C ARG A 53 -7.49 -23.92 -9.28
N SER A 54 -6.69 -24.99 -9.17
CA SER A 54 -6.58 -26.04 -10.21
C SER A 54 -7.88 -26.81 -10.40
N VAL A 55 -8.74 -26.84 -9.38
CA VAL A 55 -10.07 -27.45 -9.44
C VAL A 55 -11.15 -26.44 -9.02
N VAL A 56 -12.28 -26.50 -9.72
CA VAL A 56 -13.47 -25.69 -9.43
C VAL A 56 -14.68 -26.60 -9.23
N THR A 57 -15.48 -26.26 -8.24
CA THR A 57 -16.73 -26.98 -7.95
C THR A 57 -17.81 -26.48 -8.90
N LYS A 58 -18.38 -27.40 -9.67
CA LYS A 58 -19.49 -27.14 -10.58
C LYS A 58 -20.68 -27.95 -10.14
N ARG A 59 -21.84 -27.30 -10.03
CA ARG A 59 -23.09 -27.98 -9.72
C ARG A 59 -23.66 -28.59 -10.99
N GLU A 60 -23.72 -29.91 -11.03
CA GLU A 60 -24.28 -30.65 -12.16
C GLU A 60 -25.56 -31.38 -11.72
N LYS A 61 -26.56 -31.39 -12.60
CA LYS A 61 -27.81 -32.12 -12.36
C LYS A 61 -27.61 -33.58 -12.75
N ARG A 62 -27.78 -34.50 -11.80
CA ARG A 62 -27.65 -35.94 -12.02
C ARG A 62 -28.95 -36.62 -11.60
N GLY A 63 -29.80 -36.92 -12.59
CA GLY A 63 -31.17 -37.39 -12.31
C GLY A 63 -32.02 -36.24 -11.79
N ASP A 64 -32.65 -36.43 -10.62
CA ASP A 64 -33.47 -35.38 -9.98
C ASP A 64 -32.68 -34.53 -8.96
N ASP A 65 -31.51 -35.01 -8.53
CA ASP A 65 -30.66 -34.32 -7.56
C ASP A 65 -29.56 -33.46 -8.23
N TYR A 66 -29.13 -32.43 -7.51
CA TYR A 66 -27.96 -31.63 -7.87
C TYR A 66 -26.76 -32.09 -7.05
N VAL A 67 -25.67 -32.42 -7.73
CA VAL A 67 -24.42 -32.85 -7.11
C VAL A 67 -23.32 -31.86 -7.46
N ASP A 68 -22.53 -31.50 -6.46
CA ASP A 68 -21.36 -30.66 -6.64
C ASP A 68 -20.19 -31.56 -7.07
N VAL A 69 -19.65 -31.32 -8.28
CA VAL A 69 -18.58 -32.11 -8.89
C VAL A 69 -17.34 -31.24 -9.05
N GLU A 70 -16.17 -31.77 -8.73
CA GLU A 70 -14.90 -31.09 -8.97
C GLU A 70 -14.46 -31.27 -10.42
N VAL A 71 -14.21 -30.15 -11.11
CA VAL A 71 -13.78 -30.11 -12.50
C VAL A 71 -12.43 -29.40 -12.59
N PRO A 72 -11.46 -29.89 -13.37
CA PRO A 72 -10.20 -29.20 -13.61
C PRO A 72 -10.40 -27.81 -14.23
N ASN A 73 -9.66 -26.81 -13.73
CA ASN A 73 -9.65 -25.45 -14.23
C ASN A 73 -8.39 -25.21 -15.08
N PRO A 74 -8.51 -25.20 -16.43
CA PRO A 74 -7.35 -25.02 -17.31
C PRO A 74 -6.72 -23.62 -17.20
N SER A 75 -7.48 -22.62 -16.76
CA SER A 75 -7.01 -21.23 -16.67
C SER A 75 -6.27 -20.93 -15.36
N ALA A 76 -6.28 -21.85 -14.39
CA ALA A 76 -5.76 -21.62 -13.04
C ALA A 76 -4.29 -21.16 -13.04
N MET A 77 -3.44 -21.88 -13.78
CA MET A 77 -2.01 -21.55 -13.92
C MET A 77 -1.78 -20.16 -14.50
N GLY A 78 -2.46 -19.85 -15.61
CA GLY A 78 -2.35 -18.54 -16.25
C GLY A 78 -2.79 -17.42 -15.30
N ASN A 79 -3.93 -17.60 -14.64
CA ASN A 79 -4.46 -16.64 -13.66
C ASN A 79 -3.48 -16.42 -12.50
N CYS A 80 -2.85 -17.49 -11.99
CA CYS A 80 -1.86 -17.36 -10.92
C CYS A 80 -0.61 -16.61 -11.37
N ILE A 81 -0.09 -16.89 -12.57
CA ILE A 81 1.07 -16.18 -13.12
C ILE A 81 0.77 -14.70 -13.31
N VAL A 82 -0.41 -14.35 -13.85
CA VAL A 82 -0.85 -12.96 -14.00
C VAL A 82 -0.95 -12.26 -12.63
N ALA A 83 -1.47 -12.95 -11.61
CA ALA A 83 -1.53 -12.40 -10.26
C ALA A 83 -0.14 -12.20 -9.63
N ILE A 84 0.82 -13.09 -9.91
CA ILE A 84 2.22 -12.94 -9.47
C ILE A 84 2.85 -11.71 -10.13
N GLU A 85 2.71 -11.55 -11.44
CA GLU A 85 3.21 -10.37 -12.16
C GLU A 85 2.57 -9.08 -11.62
N THR A 86 1.25 -9.09 -11.43
CA THR A 86 0.51 -7.95 -10.87
C THR A 86 1.02 -7.61 -9.46
N ALA A 87 1.33 -8.62 -8.65
CA ALA A 87 1.88 -8.43 -7.31
C ALA A 87 3.25 -7.73 -7.36
N GLN A 88 4.12 -8.09 -8.32
CA GLN A 88 5.39 -7.41 -8.54
C GLN A 88 5.19 -5.97 -9.02
N ALA A 89 4.28 -5.75 -9.96
CA ALA A 89 4.01 -4.42 -10.52
C ALA A 89 3.46 -3.43 -9.50
N VAL A 90 2.58 -3.90 -8.60
CA VAL A 90 1.92 -3.07 -7.57
C VAL A 90 2.75 -3.01 -6.27
N GLY A 91 3.78 -3.83 -6.12
CA GLY A 91 4.55 -3.94 -4.88
C GLY A 91 3.75 -4.55 -3.72
N MET A 92 2.84 -5.48 -4.03
CA MET A 92 2.00 -6.18 -3.06
C MET A 92 2.38 -7.65 -2.91
N SER A 93 1.95 -8.30 -1.82
CA SER A 93 2.08 -9.75 -1.71
C SER A 93 1.15 -10.46 -2.71
N ILE A 94 1.62 -11.57 -3.29
CA ILE A 94 0.86 -12.41 -4.23
C ILE A 94 -0.49 -12.83 -3.63
N THR A 95 -0.48 -13.23 -2.36
CA THR A 95 -1.68 -13.62 -1.62
C THR A 95 -2.67 -12.46 -1.51
N ALA A 96 -2.20 -11.24 -1.23
CA ALA A 96 -3.06 -10.07 -1.16
C ALA A 96 -3.70 -9.76 -2.52
N VAL A 97 -2.95 -9.87 -3.63
CA VAL A 97 -3.50 -9.70 -4.97
C VAL A 97 -4.59 -10.73 -5.27
N MET A 98 -4.30 -12.02 -5.08
CA MET A 98 -5.24 -13.10 -5.36
C MET A 98 -6.52 -13.02 -4.51
N GLN A 99 -6.42 -12.56 -3.26
CA GLN A 99 -7.58 -12.41 -2.37
C GLN A 99 -8.45 -11.19 -2.68
N ASN A 100 -7.84 -10.12 -3.21
CA ASN A 100 -8.53 -8.86 -3.42
C ASN A 100 -8.93 -8.60 -4.87
N ALA A 101 -8.45 -9.40 -5.82
CA ALA A 101 -8.76 -9.28 -7.24
C ALA A 101 -9.78 -10.33 -7.70
N ASN A 102 -10.63 -9.92 -8.63
CA ASN A 102 -11.64 -10.73 -9.30
C ASN A 102 -11.30 -10.84 -10.78
N ILE A 103 -11.58 -11.99 -11.39
CA ILE A 103 -11.42 -12.18 -12.83
C ILE A 103 -12.77 -11.95 -13.50
N ILE A 104 -12.88 -10.85 -14.24
CA ILE A 104 -14.10 -10.44 -14.94
C ILE A 104 -13.76 -10.23 -16.40
N GLU A 105 -14.44 -10.96 -17.30
CA GLU A 105 -14.26 -10.85 -18.75
C GLU A 105 -12.79 -10.95 -19.20
N GLY A 106 -12.03 -11.85 -18.56
CA GLY A 106 -10.61 -12.08 -18.85
C GLY A 106 -9.66 -11.02 -18.28
N ARG A 107 -10.16 -10.08 -17.47
CA ARG A 107 -9.34 -9.05 -16.81
C ARG A 107 -9.28 -9.26 -15.32
N LEU A 108 -8.10 -9.08 -14.75
CA LEU A 108 -7.90 -9.01 -13.31
C LEU A 108 -8.36 -7.63 -12.82
N THR A 109 -9.45 -7.58 -12.06
CA THR A 109 -10.08 -6.34 -11.59
C THR A 109 -10.12 -6.32 -10.08
N TRP A 110 -9.75 -5.21 -9.46
CA TRP A 110 -9.80 -5.08 -8.01
C TRP A 110 -11.23 -5.13 -7.46
N SER A 111 -11.38 -5.78 -6.31
CA SER A 111 -12.63 -5.71 -5.55
C SER A 111 -12.88 -4.29 -5.07
N ALA A 112 -14.15 -3.89 -5.02
CA ALA A 112 -14.54 -2.57 -4.53
C ALA A 112 -14.03 -2.30 -3.11
N LYS A 113 -14.05 -3.33 -2.23
CA LYS A 113 -13.52 -3.24 -0.87
C LYS A 113 -12.03 -2.88 -0.88
N PHE A 114 -11.24 -3.49 -1.75
CA PHE A 114 -9.82 -3.19 -1.90
C PHE A 114 -9.60 -1.77 -2.44
N VAL A 115 -10.35 -1.36 -3.46
CA VAL A 115 -10.27 0.00 -4.01
C VAL A 115 -10.53 1.06 -2.94
N ILE A 116 -11.60 0.89 -2.15
CA ILE A 116 -11.93 1.81 -1.05
C ILE A 116 -10.80 1.83 0.00
N ALA A 117 -10.27 0.66 0.37
CA ALA A 117 -9.16 0.57 1.31
C ALA A 117 -7.89 1.26 0.80
N ALA A 118 -7.54 1.05 -0.48
CA ALA A 118 -6.39 1.67 -1.12
C ALA A 118 -6.52 3.20 -1.15
N ILE A 119 -7.69 3.73 -1.52
CA ILE A 119 -7.97 5.17 -1.48
C ILE A 119 -7.77 5.73 -0.06
N ASN A 120 -8.35 5.07 0.95
CA ASN A 120 -8.26 5.52 2.34
C ASN A 120 -6.83 5.45 2.89
N ALA A 121 -6.04 4.47 2.46
CA ALA A 121 -4.65 4.29 2.87
C ALA A 121 -3.67 5.19 2.10
N SER A 122 -4.05 5.70 0.92
CA SER A 122 -3.18 6.47 0.03
C SER A 122 -2.63 7.77 0.65
N GLY A 123 -3.29 8.31 1.68
CA GLY A 123 -2.97 9.61 2.23
C GLY A 123 -3.31 10.79 1.31
N ARG A 124 -3.73 10.57 0.06
CA ARG A 124 -4.09 11.61 -0.92
C ARG A 124 -5.40 12.33 -0.55
N PHE A 125 -6.31 11.61 0.10
CA PHE A 125 -7.62 12.10 0.50
C PHE A 125 -7.88 11.84 1.98
N HIS A 126 -8.90 12.51 2.53
CA HIS A 126 -9.54 12.02 3.73
C HIS A 126 -10.25 10.68 3.47
N PRO A 127 -10.54 9.89 4.52
CA PRO A 127 -11.32 8.66 4.37
C PRO A 127 -12.62 8.92 3.60
N LEU A 128 -12.89 8.08 2.61
CA LEU A 128 -14.03 8.18 1.72
C LEU A 128 -15.33 8.09 2.52
N ARG A 129 -16.24 9.04 2.28
CA ARG A 129 -17.60 9.07 2.83
C ARG A 129 -18.61 8.76 1.74
N PHE A 130 -19.79 8.33 2.15
CA PHE A 130 -20.88 7.99 1.22
C PHE A 130 -22.12 8.77 1.61
N ASP A 131 -22.68 9.50 0.65
CA ASP A 131 -23.97 10.15 0.78
C ASP A 131 -25.01 9.27 0.09
N LEU A 132 -26.04 8.84 0.83
CA LEU A 132 -27.12 8.01 0.31
C LEU A 132 -28.43 8.77 0.41
N GLN A 133 -29.06 8.98 -0.75
CA GLN A 133 -30.31 9.71 -0.86
C GLN A 133 -31.39 8.81 -1.47
N ASN A 134 -32.60 8.87 -0.90
CA ASN A 134 -33.77 8.21 -1.47
C ASN A 134 -34.61 9.25 -2.22
N LEU A 135 -34.69 9.12 -3.54
CA LEU A 135 -35.42 10.04 -4.41
C LEU A 135 -36.86 9.56 -4.73
N GLY A 136 -37.39 8.64 -3.93
CA GLY A 136 -38.74 8.08 -4.10
C GLY A 136 -38.74 6.81 -4.97
N ILE A 137 -39.90 6.46 -5.52
CA ILE A 137 -40.07 5.21 -6.30
C ILE A 137 -39.92 5.51 -7.79
N ILE A 138 -39.21 4.64 -8.49
CA ILE A 138 -39.04 4.69 -9.95
C ILE A 138 -39.42 3.35 -10.59
N LYS A 139 -39.86 3.42 -11.84
CA LYS A 139 -39.99 2.27 -12.73
C LYS A 139 -38.70 2.16 -13.55
N ALA A 140 -37.99 1.06 -13.38
CA ALA A 140 -36.79 0.76 -14.16
C ALA A 140 -37.01 -0.51 -14.98
N THR A 141 -36.50 -0.52 -16.20
CA THR A 141 -36.64 -1.65 -17.13
C THR A 141 -35.30 -2.32 -17.33
N TYR A 142 -35.30 -3.65 -17.41
CA TYR A 142 -34.11 -4.41 -17.77
C TYR A 142 -34.45 -5.55 -18.71
N LYS A 143 -33.44 -5.97 -19.48
CA LYS A 143 -33.53 -7.10 -20.40
C LYS A 143 -33.04 -8.35 -19.70
N GLU A 144 -33.93 -9.31 -19.49
CA GLU A 144 -33.58 -10.64 -19.00
C GLU A 144 -33.47 -11.62 -20.18
N LYS A 145 -32.56 -12.59 -20.07
CA LYS A 145 -32.55 -13.73 -21.00
C LYS A 145 -33.77 -14.59 -20.71
N GLY A 146 -34.77 -14.50 -21.58
CA GLY A 146 -35.97 -15.34 -21.57
C GLY A 146 -35.72 -16.74 -22.12
N SER A 147 -36.80 -17.41 -22.50
CA SER A 147 -36.75 -18.78 -23.03
C SER A 147 -35.89 -18.88 -24.29
N TRP A 148 -35.23 -20.03 -24.46
CA TRP A 148 -34.48 -20.33 -25.68
C TRP A 148 -35.45 -20.45 -26.86
N ASN A 149 -35.33 -19.55 -27.82
CA ASN A 149 -36.13 -19.60 -29.03
C ASN A 149 -35.51 -20.58 -30.02
N LYS A 150 -36.16 -21.74 -30.17
CA LYS A 150 -35.70 -22.83 -31.07
C LYS A 150 -35.66 -22.41 -32.53
N GLN A 151 -36.43 -21.40 -32.95
CA GLN A 151 -36.49 -20.94 -34.34
C GLN A 151 -35.27 -20.08 -34.71
N ASN A 152 -34.87 -19.15 -33.84
CA ASN A 152 -33.78 -18.22 -34.10
C ASN A 152 -32.43 -18.67 -33.50
N ARG A 153 -32.38 -19.83 -32.84
CA ARG A 153 -31.21 -20.36 -32.08
C ARG A 153 -30.60 -19.30 -31.16
N LYS A 154 -31.44 -18.46 -30.57
CA LYS A 154 -31.09 -17.36 -29.67
C LYS A 154 -32.07 -17.33 -28.50
N TYR A 155 -31.63 -16.80 -27.37
CA TYR A 155 -32.52 -16.49 -26.25
C TYR A 155 -33.35 -15.25 -26.58
N ASP A 156 -34.65 -15.28 -26.32
CA ASP A 156 -35.49 -14.09 -26.41
C ASP A 156 -35.15 -13.16 -25.25
N MET A 157 -34.81 -11.90 -25.55
CA MET A 157 -34.56 -10.90 -24.50
C MET A 157 -35.91 -10.33 -24.08
N ILE A 158 -36.39 -10.69 -22.89
CA ILE A 158 -37.67 -10.21 -22.36
C ILE A 158 -37.39 -8.93 -21.56
N GLU A 159 -38.05 -7.85 -21.93
CA GLU A 159 -38.05 -6.61 -21.16
C GLU A 159 -38.97 -6.78 -19.94
N LYS A 160 -38.41 -6.66 -18.74
CA LYS A 160 -39.16 -6.65 -17.48
C LYS A 160 -39.08 -5.28 -16.85
N GLU A 161 -40.21 -4.80 -16.38
CA GLU A 161 -40.30 -3.58 -15.56
C GLU A 161 -40.35 -3.95 -14.09
N VAL A 162 -39.61 -3.21 -13.27
CA VAL A 162 -39.64 -3.34 -11.80
C VAL A 162 -39.80 -1.97 -11.18
N GLU A 163 -40.72 -1.87 -10.23
CA GLU A 163 -40.87 -0.71 -9.36
C GLU A 163 -39.92 -0.86 -8.17
N ILE A 164 -38.97 0.07 -8.05
CA ILE A 164 -37.97 0.07 -6.98
C ILE A 164 -37.74 1.47 -6.42
N GLU A 165 -37.21 1.54 -5.21
CA GLU A 165 -36.72 2.78 -4.62
C GLU A 165 -35.51 3.32 -5.39
N ASN A 166 -35.57 4.58 -5.77
CA ASN A 166 -34.50 5.33 -6.41
C ASN A 166 -33.46 5.79 -5.38
N LEU A 167 -32.76 4.81 -4.82
CA LEU A 167 -31.61 5.08 -3.97
C LEU A 167 -30.44 5.51 -4.86
N VAL A 168 -29.84 6.63 -4.51
CA VAL A 168 -28.64 7.18 -5.17
C VAL A 168 -27.54 7.27 -4.13
N CYS A 169 -26.35 6.79 -4.47
CA CYS A 169 -25.17 6.90 -3.64
C CYS A 169 -24.06 7.66 -4.39
N VAL A 170 -23.46 8.61 -3.69
CA VAL A 170 -22.28 9.35 -4.14
C VAL A 170 -21.16 9.13 -3.12
N ALA A 171 -20.01 8.66 -3.60
CA ALA A 171 -18.81 8.61 -2.78
C ALA A 171 -18.11 9.96 -2.87
N TRP A 172 -17.71 10.51 -1.73
CA TRP A 172 -17.10 11.83 -1.68
C TRP A 172 -16.04 11.94 -0.60
N THR A 173 -15.11 12.87 -0.80
CA THR A 173 -14.04 13.17 0.17
C THR A 173 -13.52 14.59 -0.04
N LEU A 174 -12.61 14.99 0.83
CA LEU A 174 -11.84 16.22 0.72
C LEU A 174 -10.36 15.89 0.43
N PRO A 175 -9.65 16.76 -0.30
CA PRO A 175 -8.19 16.73 -0.38
C PRO A 175 -7.54 16.66 1.00
N ARG A 176 -6.43 15.92 1.13
CA ARG A 176 -5.80 15.71 2.44
C ARG A 176 -5.32 17.00 3.10
N ASN A 177 -4.91 17.99 2.31
CA ASN A 177 -4.44 19.30 2.78
C ASN A 177 -5.55 20.19 3.37
N VAL A 178 -6.82 19.82 3.18
CA VAL A 178 -7.97 20.56 3.72
C VAL A 178 -8.39 19.92 5.03
N GLN A 179 -8.43 20.71 6.12
CA GLN A 179 -8.89 20.20 7.40
C GLN A 179 -10.38 19.89 7.32
N PHE A 180 -10.78 18.70 7.76
CA PHE A 180 -12.18 18.30 7.81
C PHE A 180 -12.89 19.04 8.97
N PRO A 181 -13.90 19.90 8.71
CA PRO A 181 -14.62 20.61 9.77
C PRO A 181 -15.46 19.64 10.61
N ARG A 182 -15.57 19.89 11.93
CA ARG A 182 -16.28 19.00 12.86
C ARG A 182 -17.80 18.96 12.63
N ASP A 183 -18.36 20.03 12.08
CA ASP A 183 -19.82 20.18 11.94
C ASP A 183 -20.34 19.70 10.57
N VAL A 184 -19.47 19.13 9.73
CA VAL A 184 -19.83 18.65 8.39
C VAL A 184 -19.93 17.13 8.42
N TYR A 185 -21.12 16.61 8.14
CA TYR A 185 -21.37 15.16 8.12
C TYR A 185 -21.84 14.66 6.76
N THR A 186 -22.62 15.47 6.05
CA THR A 186 -23.19 15.10 4.74
C THR A 186 -22.53 15.85 3.59
N LEU A 187 -22.75 15.33 2.37
CA LEU A 187 -22.33 16.01 1.16
C LEU A 187 -23.02 17.37 1.00
N ALA A 188 -24.28 17.47 1.41
CA ALA A 188 -25.05 18.71 1.35
C ALA A 188 -24.43 19.79 2.25
N ASP A 189 -24.03 19.43 3.48
CA ASP A 189 -23.37 20.36 4.41
C ASP A 189 -22.01 20.84 3.86
N ALA A 190 -21.23 19.91 3.32
CA ALA A 190 -19.92 20.22 2.73
C ALA A 190 -20.05 21.19 1.54
N LYS A 191 -21.09 21.01 0.70
CA LYS A 191 -21.42 21.90 -0.41
C LYS A 191 -21.95 23.26 0.06
N ALA A 192 -22.77 23.29 1.11
CA ALA A 192 -23.30 24.53 1.67
C ALA A 192 -22.19 25.47 2.17
N ILE A 193 -21.14 24.90 2.77
CA ILE A 193 -19.97 25.63 3.27
C ILE A 193 -18.90 25.85 2.17
N LYS A 194 -19.14 25.36 0.95
CA LYS A 194 -18.25 25.49 -0.22
C LYS A 194 -16.86 24.88 0.01
N LEU A 195 -16.81 23.72 0.65
CA LEU A 195 -15.57 22.94 0.74
C LEU A 195 -15.17 22.40 -0.64
N PRO A 196 -13.86 22.18 -0.90
CA PRO A 196 -13.38 21.57 -2.13
C PRO A 196 -13.68 20.06 -2.13
N VAL A 197 -14.94 19.71 -2.34
CA VAL A 197 -15.40 18.32 -2.38
C VAL A 197 -15.02 17.65 -3.69
N ILE A 198 -14.46 16.45 -3.59
CA ILE A 198 -14.25 15.55 -4.72
C ILE A 198 -15.31 14.45 -4.63
N GLU A 199 -16.11 14.28 -5.69
CA GLU A 199 -17.23 13.33 -5.72
C GLU A 199 -17.09 12.32 -6.87
N SER A 200 -17.66 11.14 -6.67
CA SER A 200 -17.82 10.12 -7.71
C SER A 200 -19.01 10.43 -8.60
N SER A 201 -19.08 9.79 -9.76
CA SER A 201 -20.34 9.71 -10.49
C SER A 201 -21.43 9.06 -9.60
N PRO A 202 -22.68 9.57 -9.62
CA PRO A 202 -23.74 9.03 -8.81
C PRO A 202 -24.11 7.61 -9.28
N VAL A 203 -24.21 6.69 -8.33
CA VAL A 203 -24.68 5.33 -8.60
C VAL A 203 -26.10 5.21 -8.09
N SER A 204 -27.02 4.90 -8.98
CA SER A 204 -28.43 4.75 -8.65
C SER A 204 -28.90 3.29 -8.77
N MET A 205 -29.98 2.98 -8.07
CA MET A 205 -30.69 1.70 -8.26
C MET A 205 -31.24 1.55 -9.68
N ARG A 206 -31.60 2.66 -10.34
CA ARG A 206 -31.94 2.69 -11.76
C ARG A 206 -30.81 2.11 -12.62
N LEU A 207 -29.60 2.64 -12.43
CA LEU A 207 -28.41 2.18 -13.13
C LEU A 207 -28.16 0.69 -12.84
N ALA A 208 -28.33 0.25 -11.60
CA ALA A 208 -28.16 -1.16 -11.24
C ALA A 208 -29.16 -2.11 -11.93
N VAL A 209 -30.37 -1.63 -12.24
CA VAL A 209 -31.35 -2.39 -13.04
C VAL A 209 -30.99 -2.37 -14.52
N GLU A 210 -30.72 -1.19 -15.08
CA GLU A 210 -30.40 -1.01 -16.51
C GLU A 210 -29.12 -1.78 -16.91
N GLU A 211 -28.10 -1.78 -16.03
CA GLU A 211 -26.85 -2.56 -16.18
C GLU A 211 -27.00 -4.06 -15.86
N GLY A 212 -28.21 -4.49 -15.47
CA GLY A 212 -28.52 -5.87 -15.13
C GLY A 212 -27.78 -6.39 -13.90
N TRP A 213 -27.32 -5.54 -12.98
CA TRP A 213 -26.76 -5.96 -11.70
C TRP A 213 -27.84 -6.50 -10.77
N TYR A 214 -29.02 -5.86 -10.80
CA TYR A 214 -30.16 -6.21 -9.97
C TYR A 214 -30.70 -7.62 -10.25
N SER A 215 -30.74 -8.02 -11.52
CA SER A 215 -31.42 -9.24 -12.00
C SER A 215 -30.53 -10.48 -12.12
N LYS A 216 -29.25 -10.41 -11.73
CA LYS A 216 -28.37 -11.58 -11.79
C LYS A 216 -28.92 -12.73 -10.93
N PRO A 217 -28.92 -13.98 -11.39
CA PRO A 217 -29.32 -15.12 -10.57
C PRO A 217 -28.49 -15.19 -9.28
N GLY A 218 -29.14 -15.24 -8.12
CA GLY A 218 -28.47 -15.16 -6.81
C GLY A 218 -28.01 -13.75 -6.40
N SER A 219 -28.48 -12.71 -7.11
CA SER A 219 -28.23 -11.31 -6.76
C SER A 219 -28.76 -11.00 -5.36
N LYS A 220 -27.84 -10.73 -4.44
CA LYS A 220 -28.14 -10.25 -3.09
C LYS A 220 -28.67 -8.81 -3.11
N TRP A 221 -28.59 -8.12 -4.25
CA TRP A 221 -28.88 -6.69 -4.37
C TRP A 221 -30.38 -6.38 -4.43
N GLN A 222 -31.22 -7.40 -4.54
CA GLN A 222 -32.68 -7.26 -4.42
C GLN A 222 -33.13 -7.14 -2.95
N THR A 223 -32.24 -7.43 -2.00
CA THR A 223 -32.51 -7.33 -0.55
C THR A 223 -31.93 -6.05 0.04
N GLU A 224 -31.89 -5.96 1.37
CA GLU A 224 -31.28 -4.85 2.12
C GLU A 224 -29.78 -4.64 1.81
N MET A 225 -29.09 -5.60 1.16
CA MET A 225 -27.70 -5.42 0.72
C MET A 225 -27.53 -4.43 -0.44
N LYS A 226 -28.61 -3.84 -0.96
CA LYS A 226 -28.59 -2.77 -1.97
C LYS A 226 -27.72 -1.57 -1.55
N TYR A 227 -27.74 -1.18 -0.27
CA TYR A 227 -26.93 -0.06 0.22
C TYR A 227 -25.42 -0.35 0.11
N GLN A 228 -25.00 -1.56 0.49
CA GLN A 228 -23.60 -2.00 0.38
C GLN A 228 -23.14 -2.02 -1.08
N MET A 229 -24.00 -2.50 -1.99
CA MET A 229 -23.72 -2.49 -3.43
C MET A 229 -23.48 -1.08 -3.94
N LEU A 230 -24.38 -0.14 -3.63
CA LEU A 230 -24.28 1.24 -4.09
C LEU A 230 -22.98 1.90 -3.60
N GLN A 231 -22.62 1.70 -2.32
CA GLN A 231 -21.36 2.21 -1.77
C GLN A 231 -20.14 1.59 -2.46
N TYR A 232 -20.13 0.28 -2.66
CA TYR A 232 -19.03 -0.40 -3.36
C TYR A 232 -18.86 0.08 -4.79
N ARG A 233 -19.96 0.29 -5.52
CA ARG A 233 -19.93 0.85 -6.87
C ARG A 233 -19.45 2.29 -6.88
N ALA A 234 -19.98 3.13 -6.00
CA ALA A 234 -19.60 4.53 -5.91
C ALA A 234 -18.11 4.68 -5.55
N GLY A 235 -17.60 3.86 -4.62
CA GLY A 235 -16.18 3.83 -4.26
C GLY A 235 -15.28 3.34 -5.39
N SER A 236 -15.70 2.32 -6.14
CA SER A 236 -14.98 1.90 -7.35
C SER A 236 -14.96 2.99 -8.43
N PHE A 237 -16.08 3.67 -8.68
CA PHE A 237 -16.15 4.78 -9.64
C PHE A 237 -15.25 5.93 -9.22
N PHE A 238 -15.22 6.26 -7.92
CA PHE A 238 -14.30 7.25 -7.37
C PHE A 238 -12.85 6.87 -7.66
N GLY A 239 -12.43 5.66 -7.28
CA GLY A 239 -11.04 5.21 -7.43
C GLY A 239 -10.58 5.18 -8.88
N ASN A 240 -11.43 4.72 -9.78
CA ASN A 240 -11.09 4.62 -11.21
C ASN A 240 -10.89 5.98 -11.88
N ILE A 241 -11.54 7.04 -11.39
CA ILE A 241 -11.47 8.39 -11.98
C ILE A 241 -10.40 9.23 -11.26
N HIS A 242 -10.43 9.25 -9.93
CA HIS A 242 -9.65 10.21 -9.13
C HIS A 242 -8.34 9.65 -8.57
N ALA A 243 -8.18 8.33 -8.55
CA ALA A 243 -7.00 7.66 -8.00
C ALA A 243 -6.61 6.37 -8.75
N PRO A 244 -6.60 6.36 -10.10
CA PRO A 244 -6.27 5.14 -10.85
C PRO A 244 -4.83 4.68 -10.59
N ASP A 245 -3.92 5.61 -10.35
CA ASP A 245 -2.53 5.38 -9.98
C ASP A 245 -2.39 4.62 -8.66
N VAL A 246 -3.17 5.02 -7.65
CA VAL A 246 -3.23 4.34 -6.35
C VAL A 246 -3.79 2.93 -6.50
N VAL A 247 -4.87 2.78 -7.27
CA VAL A 247 -5.57 1.50 -7.45
C VAL A 247 -4.74 0.53 -8.31
N MET A 248 -4.04 1.02 -9.33
CA MET A 248 -3.26 0.21 -10.25
C MET A 248 -1.79 0.04 -9.83
N GLY A 249 -1.39 0.60 -8.68
CA GLY A 249 -0.03 0.47 -8.17
C GLY A 249 1.01 1.30 -8.92
N MET A 250 0.58 2.28 -9.72
CA MET A 250 1.47 3.23 -10.39
C MET A 250 1.82 4.43 -9.49
N GLY A 251 1.20 4.52 -8.31
CA GLY A 251 1.16 5.70 -7.44
C GLY A 251 2.34 5.90 -6.49
N ARG A 252 3.52 5.36 -6.80
CA ARG A 252 4.77 5.95 -6.31
C ARG A 252 5.62 6.20 -7.53
N THR A 253 5.71 7.46 -7.95
CA THR A 253 6.77 7.82 -8.89
C THR A 253 8.09 7.44 -8.23
N THR A 254 9.08 7.04 -9.03
CA THR A 254 10.42 6.72 -8.53
C THR A 254 10.99 7.84 -7.65
N GLU A 255 10.57 9.09 -7.88
CA GLU A 255 10.93 10.27 -7.10
C GLU A 255 10.35 10.25 -5.68
N GLU A 256 9.08 9.87 -5.48
CA GLU A 256 8.49 9.74 -4.13
C GLU A 256 9.06 8.54 -3.34
N ALA A 257 9.45 7.47 -4.04
CA ALA A 257 10.13 6.34 -3.42
C ALA A 257 11.56 6.72 -2.96
N ILE A 258 12.25 7.60 -3.70
CA ILE A 258 13.56 8.14 -3.34
C ILE A 258 13.45 9.15 -2.18
N ASP A 259 12.36 9.91 -2.09
CA ASP A 259 12.11 10.86 -0.98
C ASP A 259 11.59 10.22 0.31
N THR A 260 11.39 8.90 0.34
CA THR A 260 11.11 8.19 1.60
C THR A 260 12.40 8.03 2.39
N ILE A 261 12.63 8.95 3.32
CA ILE A 261 13.71 8.83 4.30
C ILE A 261 13.35 7.66 5.23
N ASP A 262 14.04 6.54 5.07
CA ASP A 262 13.87 5.37 5.94
C ASP A 262 14.49 5.69 7.30
N VAL A 263 13.62 6.11 8.22
CA VAL A 263 14.01 6.42 9.59
C VAL A 263 14.01 5.12 10.38
N THR A 264 15.18 4.53 10.57
CA THR A 264 15.31 3.37 11.44
C THR A 264 15.25 3.80 12.90
N PRO A 265 14.30 3.30 13.71
CA PRO A 265 14.29 3.58 15.14
C PRO A 265 15.48 2.87 15.81
N GLN A 266 16.29 3.64 16.52
CA GLN A 266 17.44 3.12 17.25
C GLN A 266 17.04 2.80 18.70
N ALA A 267 17.80 1.94 19.37
CA ALA A 267 17.45 1.38 20.69
C ALA A 267 17.35 2.42 21.82
N ASP A 268 17.78 3.67 21.56
CA ASP A 268 17.72 4.84 22.44
C ASP A 268 16.47 5.72 22.21
N GLY A 269 15.55 5.30 21.33
CA GLY A 269 14.36 6.07 20.99
C GLY A 269 14.64 7.26 20.07
N THR A 270 15.87 7.40 19.56
CA THR A 270 16.20 8.38 18.54
C THR A 270 16.02 7.80 17.14
N TYR A 271 15.83 8.71 16.20
CA TYR A 271 15.56 8.42 14.80
C TYR A 271 16.85 8.68 14.00
N ALA A 272 17.48 7.61 13.53
CA ALA A 272 18.68 7.71 12.69
C ALA A 272 18.29 7.75 11.22
N VAL A 273 18.81 8.75 10.50
CA VAL A 273 18.72 8.87 9.04
C VAL A 273 20.09 8.58 8.45
N SER A 274 20.17 7.72 7.44
CA SER A 274 21.45 7.37 6.81
C SER A 274 21.99 8.56 6.00
N VAL A 275 23.23 8.98 6.26
CA VAL A 275 23.86 10.14 5.59
C VAL A 275 23.97 9.96 4.06
N GLU A 276 23.97 8.71 3.60
CA GLU A 276 23.99 8.34 2.17
C GLU A 276 22.65 8.65 1.46
N THR A 277 21.50 8.48 2.13
CA THR A 277 20.19 8.84 1.54
C THR A 277 20.04 10.35 1.39
N LEU A 278 20.56 11.14 2.33
CA LEU A 278 20.57 12.61 2.27
C LEU A 278 21.49 13.18 1.17
N ARG A 279 22.56 12.46 0.80
CA ARG A 279 23.50 12.90 -0.25
C ARG A 279 23.00 12.66 -1.67
N THR A 280 22.00 11.80 -1.85
CA THR A 280 21.51 11.40 -3.17
C THR A 280 20.39 12.31 -3.69
N GLN A 281 19.86 13.22 -2.86
CA GLN A 281 18.93 14.27 -3.29
C GLN A 281 19.69 15.38 -4.07
N PRO A 282 19.39 15.63 -5.35
CA PRO A 282 19.86 16.84 -6.01
C PRO A 282 19.14 18.04 -5.38
N ALA A 283 19.91 19.00 -4.86
CA ALA A 283 19.40 20.24 -4.30
C ALA A 283 18.58 21.00 -5.36
N ALA A 284 17.25 21.01 -5.20
CA ALA A 284 16.38 21.86 -6.00
C ALA A 284 16.74 23.33 -5.75
N SER A 285 17.22 24.00 -6.79
CA SER A 285 17.52 25.42 -6.81
C SER A 285 16.28 26.24 -6.48
N SER A 286 16.41 27.07 -5.46
CA SER A 286 15.42 28.04 -5.03
C SER A 286 15.45 29.24 -5.98
N GLU A 287 14.55 29.27 -6.96
CA GLU A 287 14.25 30.48 -7.73
C GLU A 287 12.95 31.09 -7.22
N SER A 288 13.10 32.12 -6.38
CA SER A 288 12.10 33.16 -6.24
C SER A 288 12.19 34.07 -7.45
N GLU A 289 11.13 34.21 -8.24
CA GLU A 289 10.91 35.45 -8.97
C GLU A 289 9.42 35.74 -9.25
N THR A 290 9.14 37.03 -9.11
CA THR A 290 7.85 37.69 -8.97
C THR A 290 7.13 37.97 -10.29
N LYS A 291 5.80 37.84 -10.25
CA LYS A 291 4.74 38.46 -11.07
C LYS A 291 5.15 39.34 -12.27
N ASN A 292 4.60 39.02 -13.44
CA ASN A 292 3.79 39.98 -14.20
C ASN A 292 2.73 39.32 -15.09
N LYS A 293 1.62 40.04 -15.31
CA LYS A 293 0.30 39.58 -15.78
C LYS A 293 -0.08 40.32 -17.06
N VAL A 294 -0.51 39.64 -18.15
CA VAL A 294 -1.45 40.10 -19.21
C VAL A 294 -1.97 38.84 -19.97
N VAL A 295 -3.21 38.33 -19.76
CA VAL A 295 -4.45 38.38 -20.61
C VAL A 295 -4.22 38.25 -22.14
N ASP A 296 -4.99 37.56 -22.98
CA ASP A 296 -6.25 36.78 -22.93
C ASP A 296 -6.41 35.99 -24.28
N ALA A 297 -7.30 34.99 -24.27
CA ALA A 297 -8.14 34.48 -25.37
C ALA A 297 -7.53 33.91 -26.68
N THR A 298 -7.75 32.62 -26.97
CA THR A 298 -8.83 32.10 -27.87
C THR A 298 -8.60 30.63 -28.27
N ASP A 299 -9.64 29.82 -28.11
CA ASP A 299 -9.87 28.51 -28.75
C ASP A 299 -9.87 28.64 -30.28
N VAL A 300 -9.34 27.65 -31.03
CA VAL A 300 -10.06 26.90 -32.09
C VAL A 300 -9.37 25.55 -32.34
N GLU A 301 -10.23 24.55 -32.46
CA GLU A 301 -10.09 23.12 -32.59
C GLU A 301 -9.66 22.63 -34.01
N SER A 302 -9.12 21.39 -34.05
CA SER A 302 -9.34 20.34 -35.09
C SER A 302 -8.40 20.15 -36.30
N THR A 303 -7.88 18.90 -36.39
CA THR A 303 -7.99 17.92 -37.51
C THR A 303 -6.71 17.46 -38.25
N GLU A 304 -6.34 16.21 -37.93
CA GLU A 304 -5.91 15.05 -38.75
C GLU A 304 -4.57 14.93 -39.53
N LYS A 305 -3.86 13.83 -39.15
CA LYS A 305 -3.20 12.74 -39.94
C LYS A 305 -2.24 13.14 -41.08
N THR A 306 -1.03 12.55 -41.17
CA THR A 306 -0.79 11.19 -41.70
C THR A 306 0.67 10.69 -41.51
N LYS A 307 0.76 9.39 -41.22
CA LYS A 307 1.81 8.33 -41.30
C LYS A 307 3.14 8.48 -42.10
N GLN A 308 4.12 7.70 -41.59
CA GLN A 308 5.22 6.90 -42.25
C GLN A 308 6.49 7.66 -42.68
N THR A 309 7.74 7.18 -42.57
CA THR A 309 8.36 5.84 -42.40
C THR A 309 9.89 5.99 -42.17
N ASP A 310 10.49 4.98 -41.54
CA ASP A 310 11.84 4.41 -41.72
C ASP A 310 13.12 5.25 -41.54
N GLY A 311 14.00 4.77 -40.64
CA GLY A 311 15.46 5.00 -40.67
C GLY A 311 16.14 4.12 -41.75
N PRO A 312 17.44 3.76 -41.68
CA PRO A 312 18.46 4.07 -40.65
C PRO A 312 19.80 4.56 -41.28
N SER A 313 20.78 4.96 -40.45
CA SER A 313 22.19 4.78 -40.81
C SER A 313 23.08 4.73 -39.57
N ALA A 314 23.90 3.68 -39.53
CA ALA A 314 24.97 3.42 -38.60
C ALA A 314 26.32 3.85 -39.20
N ALA A 315 27.28 4.21 -38.34
CA ALA A 315 28.73 3.95 -38.45
C ALA A 315 29.50 5.00 -37.64
N GLN A 316 30.15 4.59 -36.55
CA GLN A 316 31.62 4.39 -36.40
C GLN A 316 32.23 5.54 -35.57
N ALA A 317 32.60 5.31 -34.30
CA ALA A 317 33.81 4.64 -33.81
C ALA A 317 35.06 5.55 -33.88
N GLN A 318 35.58 6.00 -32.73
CA GLN A 318 36.83 5.54 -32.09
C GLN A 318 37.50 6.62 -31.23
N ALA A 319 38.03 6.15 -30.10
CA ALA A 319 39.22 6.60 -29.35
C ALA A 319 39.20 8.05 -28.80
N GLY A 320 39.61 8.33 -27.57
CA GLY A 320 40.39 7.61 -26.59
C GLY A 320 41.12 8.67 -25.75
N GLY A 321 41.46 8.33 -24.50
CA GLY A 321 42.44 9.07 -23.71
C GLY A 321 41.90 9.82 -22.50
N SER A 322 42.06 9.21 -21.33
CA SER A 322 42.36 9.98 -20.10
C SER A 322 43.77 10.62 -20.24
N PRO A 323 44.10 11.67 -19.48
CA PRO A 323 44.67 11.39 -18.16
C PRO A 323 44.31 12.37 -17.03
N ALA A 324 44.63 11.86 -15.85
CA ALA A 324 44.60 12.46 -14.52
C ALA A 324 45.38 13.78 -14.32
N SER A 325 45.03 14.45 -13.21
CA SER A 325 45.93 14.88 -12.12
C SER A 325 45.91 16.37 -11.79
N SER A 326 45.51 16.68 -10.55
CA SER A 326 46.21 17.54 -9.56
C SER A 326 45.19 17.89 -8.46
N ALA A 327 45.24 17.32 -7.26
CA ALA A 327 46.18 17.61 -6.19
C ALA A 327 46.26 19.10 -5.83
N THR A 328 45.52 19.54 -4.82
CA THR A 328 46.00 20.55 -3.87
C THR A 328 45.42 20.27 -2.49
N ALA A 329 46.31 20.02 -1.54
CA ALA A 329 46.05 19.89 -0.12
C ALA A 329 45.87 21.26 0.54
N SER A 330 45.08 21.33 1.61
CA SER A 330 45.47 22.02 2.86
C SER A 330 44.51 21.66 3.99
N THR A 331 45.13 21.15 5.05
CA THR A 331 44.68 20.82 6.41
C THR A 331 44.31 22.05 7.24
N VAL A 332 43.27 21.96 8.08
CA VAL A 332 43.29 22.40 9.50
C VAL A 332 42.41 21.45 10.33
N SER A 333 43.00 21.03 11.45
CA SER A 333 42.54 20.14 12.52
C SER A 333 41.60 20.80 13.54
N GLY A 334 40.76 19.98 14.20
CA GLY A 334 40.18 20.29 15.51
C GLY A 334 39.03 19.34 15.86
N GLY A 335 39.32 18.27 16.60
CA GLY A 335 38.35 17.25 16.97
C GLY A 335 37.78 17.40 18.38
N GLU A 336 36.56 16.91 18.56
CA GLU A 336 36.05 16.36 19.81
C GLU A 336 35.47 14.97 19.50
N THR A 337 36.09 13.94 20.07
CA THR A 337 35.72 12.54 19.89
C THR A 337 34.62 12.16 20.87
N SER A 338 33.44 11.79 20.37
CA SER A 338 32.36 11.19 21.15
C SER A 338 32.69 9.73 21.48
N GLY A 339 33.43 9.50 22.57
CA GLY A 339 33.56 8.19 23.21
C GLY A 339 32.52 8.00 24.33
N PRO A 340 32.37 6.76 24.85
CA PRO A 340 31.48 6.47 25.98
C PRO A 340 31.83 7.34 27.20
N LEU A 341 30.80 7.79 27.93
CA LEU A 341 30.93 8.68 29.07
C LEU A 341 31.80 8.04 30.16
N SER A 342 32.76 8.79 30.68
CA SER A 342 33.61 8.32 31.79
C SER A 342 32.82 8.21 33.10
N TYR A 343 33.26 7.34 34.02
CA TYR A 343 32.66 7.16 35.36
C TYR A 343 32.40 8.49 36.08
N ALA A 344 33.36 9.42 36.05
CA ALA A 344 33.22 10.73 36.69
C ALA A 344 32.05 11.56 36.09
N GLN A 345 31.87 11.51 34.76
CA GLN A 345 30.78 12.21 34.09
C GLN A 345 29.40 11.62 34.43
N ILE A 346 29.33 10.31 34.67
CA ILE A 346 28.09 9.64 35.09
C ILE A 346 27.75 10.02 36.53
N VAL A 347 28.73 10.04 37.43
CA VAL A 347 28.55 10.48 38.82
C VAL A 347 28.06 11.93 38.89
N ASP A 348 28.61 12.83 38.08
CA ASP A 348 28.21 14.23 38.05
C ASP A 348 26.77 14.41 37.54
N ARG A 349 26.36 13.64 36.53
CA ARG A 349 24.97 13.62 36.05
C ARG A 349 24.00 13.07 37.08
N LEU A 350 24.37 12.02 37.80
CA LEU A 350 23.55 11.47 38.89
C LEU A 350 23.38 12.48 40.04
N LYS A 351 24.41 13.25 40.37
CA LYS A 351 24.32 14.34 41.36
C LYS A 351 23.49 15.53 40.88
N ALA A 352 23.47 15.79 39.57
CA ALA A 352 22.73 16.89 38.98
C ALA A 352 21.22 16.61 38.83
N ALA A 353 20.78 15.36 38.98
CA ALA A 353 19.36 15.01 38.95
C ALA A 353 18.61 15.69 40.10
N ASP A 354 17.49 16.33 39.78
CA ASP A 354 16.65 17.13 40.68
C ASP A 354 15.30 16.47 41.02
N SER A 355 14.95 15.38 40.32
CA SER A 355 13.71 14.64 40.48
C SER A 355 13.93 13.13 40.35
N SER A 356 12.99 12.34 40.90
CA SER A 356 13.04 10.88 40.81
C SER A 356 12.94 10.38 39.36
N ASP A 357 12.20 11.09 38.50
CA ASP A 357 11.97 10.73 37.10
C ASP A 357 13.22 11.02 36.25
N ALA A 358 13.87 12.17 36.49
CA ALA A 358 15.17 12.50 35.87
C ALA A 358 16.27 11.51 36.30
N LEU A 359 16.23 11.03 37.55
CA LEU A 359 17.14 9.99 38.01
C LEU A 359 16.90 8.67 37.27
N GLU A 360 15.65 8.21 37.14
CA GLU A 360 15.32 6.96 36.43
C GLU A 360 15.75 6.97 34.95
N GLY A 361 15.68 8.13 34.28
CA GLY A 361 16.19 8.30 32.92
C GLY A 361 17.71 8.09 32.76
N LEU A 362 18.49 8.19 33.84
CA LEU A 362 19.96 7.98 33.83
C LEU A 362 20.35 6.51 34.04
N ARG A 363 19.40 5.62 34.36
CA ARG A 363 19.68 4.20 34.62
C ARG A 363 20.34 3.43 33.46
N PRO A 364 20.00 3.67 32.18
CA PRO A 364 20.67 3.02 31.05
C PRO A 364 22.17 3.36 30.97
N LEU A 365 22.58 4.55 31.41
CA LEU A 365 23.98 4.99 31.39
C LEU A 365 24.85 4.24 32.40
N ILE A 366 24.24 3.69 33.46
CA ILE A 366 24.94 2.87 34.45
C ILE A 366 25.22 1.47 33.90
N ASN A 367 24.27 0.90 33.15
CA ASN A 367 24.38 -0.44 32.57
C ASN A 367 25.35 -0.52 31.37
N ASP A 368 25.76 0.63 30.83
CA ASP A 368 26.70 0.72 29.68
C ASP A 368 28.17 0.93 30.13
N VAL A 369 28.43 0.84 31.44
CA VAL A 369 29.78 0.97 32.01
C VAL A 369 30.56 -0.34 31.80
N PRO A 370 31.72 -0.33 31.11
CA PRO A 370 32.46 -1.56 30.82
C PRO A 370 33.10 -2.26 32.03
N ASP A 371 33.33 -1.54 33.13
CA ASP A 371 33.96 -2.06 34.34
C ASP A 371 32.90 -2.47 35.39
N PRO A 372 32.79 -3.77 35.74
CA PRO A 372 31.76 -4.29 36.64
C PRO A 372 31.88 -3.78 38.08
N GLN A 373 33.07 -3.35 38.53
CA GLN A 373 33.23 -2.77 39.87
C GLN A 373 32.64 -1.35 39.91
N GLN A 374 32.89 -0.56 38.87
CA GLN A 374 32.35 0.80 38.73
C GLN A 374 30.83 0.79 38.52
N GLU A 375 30.31 -0.18 37.77
CA GLU A 375 28.87 -0.39 37.62
C GLU A 375 28.21 -0.64 38.98
N ALA A 376 28.77 -1.54 39.81
CA ALA A 376 28.23 -1.85 41.13
C ALA A 376 28.19 -0.62 42.06
N GLU A 377 29.26 0.19 42.09
CA GLU A 377 29.30 1.44 42.86
C GLU A 377 28.26 2.47 42.39
N LEU A 378 28.07 2.60 41.07
CA LEU A 378 27.08 3.51 40.49
C LEU A 378 25.64 3.06 40.78
N VAL A 379 25.38 1.75 40.75
CA VAL A 379 24.08 1.19 41.14
C VAL A 379 23.80 1.47 42.63
N GLU A 380 24.78 1.29 43.51
CA GLU A 380 24.62 1.61 44.94
C GLU A 380 24.30 3.10 45.12
N PHE A 381 25.09 3.98 44.49
CA PHE A 381 24.89 5.43 44.55
C PHE A 381 23.51 5.86 43.99
N PHE A 382 23.08 5.26 42.88
CA PHE A 382 21.76 5.46 42.29
C PHE A 382 20.64 5.07 43.25
N THR A 383 20.73 3.90 43.90
CA THR A 383 19.69 3.44 44.84
C THR A 383 19.58 4.34 46.07
N ASP A 384 20.68 4.92 46.53
CA ASP A 384 20.69 5.84 47.65
C ASP A 384 20.09 7.20 47.30
N LEU A 385 20.33 7.71 46.09
CA LEU A 385 19.64 8.90 45.57
C LEU A 385 18.14 8.65 45.42
N GLN A 386 17.74 7.48 44.93
CA GLN A 386 16.33 7.11 44.80
C GLN A 386 15.63 7.09 46.17
N LYS A 387 16.27 6.52 47.21
CA LYS A 387 15.76 6.57 48.59
C LYS A 387 15.66 8.02 49.12
N LYS A 388 16.62 8.88 48.77
CA LYS A 388 16.62 10.29 49.18
C LYS A 388 15.45 11.05 48.56
N PHE A 389 15.19 10.89 47.26
CA PHE A 389 14.03 11.49 46.59
C PHE A 389 12.71 10.94 47.11
N ALA A 390 12.61 9.62 47.35
CA ALA A 390 11.41 9.01 47.93
C ALA A 390 11.09 9.59 49.33
N ARG A 391 12.11 9.77 50.19
CA ARG A 391 11.94 10.40 51.51
C ARG A 391 11.57 11.88 51.41
N ALA A 392 12.13 12.61 50.46
CA ALA A 392 11.80 14.01 50.23
C ALA A 392 10.34 14.17 49.78
N ASN A 393 9.88 13.33 48.85
CA ASN A 393 8.51 13.35 48.34
C ASN A 393 7.48 12.96 49.41
N GLN A 394 7.82 11.98 50.26
CA GLN A 394 7.00 11.61 51.43
C GLN A 394 6.92 12.71 52.49
N ARG A 395 7.98 13.51 52.69
CA ARG A 395 7.94 14.67 53.59
C ARG A 395 7.10 15.81 53.02
N ALA A 396 7.20 16.06 51.71
CA ALA A 396 6.39 17.06 51.03
C ALA A 396 4.89 16.74 51.12
N SER A 397 4.48 15.50 50.87
CA SER A 397 3.09 15.07 50.97
C SER A 397 2.53 15.09 52.40
N ARG A 398 3.40 14.88 53.41
CA ARG A 398 3.00 14.95 54.83
C ARG A 398 2.84 16.38 55.32
N ASN A 399 3.60 17.33 54.78
CA ASN A 399 3.45 18.76 55.07
C ASN A 399 2.23 19.38 54.37
N SER A 400 1.87 18.94 53.16
CA SER A 400 0.66 19.41 52.47
C SER A 400 -0.64 18.92 53.11
N ASN A 401 -0.60 17.84 53.90
CA ASN A 401 -1.75 17.26 54.59
C ASN A 401 -1.90 17.71 56.05
N ARG A 402 -1.15 18.71 56.50
CA ARG A 402 -1.31 19.27 57.85
C ARG A 402 -2.42 20.33 57.79
N PRO A 403 -3.60 20.11 58.41
CA PRO A 403 -4.66 21.12 58.42
C PRO A 403 -4.15 22.34 59.19
N SER A 404 -4.27 23.52 58.59
CA SER A 404 -3.97 24.80 59.26
C SER A 404 -4.80 24.88 60.54
N ALA A 405 -4.13 24.87 61.69
CA ALA A 405 -4.76 25.12 62.98
C ALA A 405 -5.02 26.63 63.10
N GLU A 406 -6.30 26.94 63.30
CA GLU A 406 -6.94 28.18 63.81
C GLU A 406 -6.40 29.55 63.42
#